data_AF-A0A0D7KK16-F1
#
_entry.id   AF-A0A0D7KK16-F1
#
_cell.length_a   1.000
_cell.length_b   1.000
_cell.length_c   1.000
_cell.angle_alpha   90.00
_cell.angle_beta   90.00
_cell.angle_gamma   90.00
#
_symmetry.space_group_name_H-M   'P 1'
#
loop_
_entity.id
_entity.type
_entity.pdbx_description
1 polymer ?
#
loop_
_entity_poly.entity_id
_entity_poly.type
_entity_poly.pdbx_seq_one_letter_code
_entity_poly.pdbx_strand_id
1 'polypeptide(L)'
;MSMLHYLGGFTIRETAEILEISMNAAESRIRRSKDSLKAESRIRRSKDSLKKELFVLMDDFMNYDGFGQNIEREVLRAIVPRIATIEIPVSDLLRAVEWYGVMLGAELQGEWSDEWTTAMLHFQGGSGAIGVPSMYLVKTDDTRRLTFKNMKHGYIQSIIDLYTHDLKGYYRFLKERGVDVNEIDWEQEPNRQGFGFRDCDGNSFGVCNVELNGQGEANQAIPQSHPYVWRVAGIEIPVTDLKKAIAWYTETFGMRVLGEPEEDWEAAMLYLDGGERLGVPNLYLVENQDEQRLAFTNTYTNVTHSVIDFYSANVEEMLLGLRSRNAKMNGVSGFFDPDGNSLAVCSAVHHGQVK
;
A
#
# COMPACT_ATOMS: atom_id res chain seq x y z
N MET A 1 22.31 8.49 -14.52
CA MET A 1 21.92 9.58 -13.61
C MET A 1 23.04 10.61 -13.60
N SER A 2 22.72 11.87 -13.94
CA SER A 2 23.70 12.92 -14.21
C SER A 2 24.21 13.58 -12.92
N MET A 3 25.53 13.72 -12.80
CA MET A 3 26.32 14.29 -11.69
C MET A 3 25.99 15.77 -11.35
N LEU A 4 24.93 16.34 -11.92
CA LEU A 4 24.58 17.77 -11.87
C LEU A 4 23.66 18.16 -10.71
N HIS A 5 23.15 17.20 -9.93
CA HIS A 5 22.17 17.48 -8.87
C HIS A 5 22.76 18.05 -7.56
N TYR A 6 24.09 18.09 -7.41
CA TYR A 6 24.78 18.40 -6.13
C TYR A 6 25.62 19.70 -6.13
N LEU A 7 25.42 20.61 -7.09
CA LEU A 7 26.19 21.87 -7.14
C LEU A 7 25.53 23.05 -6.40
N GLY A 8 24.50 22.80 -5.59
CA GLY A 8 23.87 23.80 -4.72
C GLY A 8 24.78 24.16 -3.53
N GLY A 9 25.91 24.81 -3.78
CA GLY A 9 26.86 25.19 -2.73
C GLY A 9 28.25 25.62 -3.23
N PHE A 10 28.62 25.29 -4.47
CA PHE A 10 29.92 25.62 -5.03
C PHE A 10 29.89 26.93 -5.83
N THR A 11 30.98 27.70 -5.74
CA THR A 11 31.25 28.87 -6.59
C THR A 11 31.49 28.45 -8.04
N ILE A 12 31.36 29.40 -8.98
CA ILE A 12 31.63 29.16 -10.41
C ILE A 12 33.06 28.63 -10.63
N ARG A 13 34.01 29.12 -9.83
CA ARG A 13 35.41 28.71 -9.87
C ARG A 13 35.59 27.27 -9.41
N GLU A 14 35.02 26.90 -8.27
CA GLU A 14 35.06 25.52 -7.77
C GLU A 14 34.37 24.56 -8.74
N THR A 15 33.26 24.98 -9.36
CA THR A 15 32.56 24.18 -10.38
C THR A 15 33.41 23.99 -11.64
N ALA A 16 34.16 25.02 -12.05
CA ALA A 16 35.08 24.97 -13.19
C ALA A 16 36.28 24.05 -12.91
N GLU A 17 36.84 24.14 -11.70
CA GLU A 17 37.96 23.32 -11.24
C GLU A 17 37.56 21.84 -11.08
N ILE A 18 36.42 21.53 -10.45
CA ILE A 18 35.90 20.17 -10.27
C ILE A 18 35.58 19.47 -11.60
N LEU A 19 35.06 20.23 -12.57
CA LEU A 19 34.65 19.68 -13.86
C LEU A 19 35.73 19.78 -14.94
N GLU A 20 36.92 20.30 -14.61
CA GLU A 20 38.03 20.57 -15.53
C GLU A 20 37.59 21.33 -16.80
N ILE A 21 36.75 22.35 -16.63
CA ILE A 21 36.25 23.19 -17.72
C ILE A 21 36.59 24.66 -17.49
N SER A 22 36.52 25.47 -18.55
CA SER A 22 36.71 26.91 -18.40
C SER A 22 35.61 27.55 -17.54
N MET A 23 35.93 28.64 -16.84
CA MET A 23 34.96 29.38 -16.03
C MET A 23 33.73 29.81 -16.84
N ASN A 24 33.92 30.23 -18.10
CA ASN A 24 32.82 30.60 -19.00
C ASN A 24 31.90 29.41 -19.33
N ALA A 25 32.46 28.20 -19.45
CA ALA A 25 31.69 26.98 -19.67
C ALA A 25 30.92 26.56 -18.41
N ALA A 26 31.54 26.69 -17.23
CA ALA A 26 30.87 26.46 -15.95
C ALA A 26 29.71 27.45 -15.71
N GLU A 27 29.94 28.74 -15.95
CA GLU A 27 28.91 29.78 -15.84
C GLU A 27 27.74 29.54 -16.80
N SER A 28 28.03 29.19 -18.07
CA SER A 28 27.01 28.83 -19.06
C SER A 28 26.17 27.62 -18.65
N ARG A 29 26.77 26.61 -18.00
CA ARG A 29 26.06 25.42 -17.50
C ARG A 29 25.21 25.74 -16.27
N ILE A 30 25.73 26.52 -15.33
CA ILE A 30 24.99 26.98 -14.15
C ILE A 30 23.79 27.85 -14.57
N ARG A 31 23.96 28.75 -15.55
CA ARG A 31 22.87 29.58 -16.06
C ARG A 31 21.78 28.74 -16.70
N ARG A 32 22.13 27.78 -17.57
CA ARG A 32 21.16 26.84 -18.18
C ARG A 32 20.44 25.98 -17.15
N SER A 33 21.15 25.51 -16.12
CA SER A 33 20.55 24.73 -15.02
C SER A 33 19.59 25.59 -14.20
N LYS A 34 19.94 26.83 -13.87
CA LYS A 34 19.03 27.78 -13.18
C LYS A 34 17.81 28.14 -14.02
N ASP A 35 17.97 28.31 -15.33
CA ASP A 35 16.86 28.58 -16.24
C ASP A 35 15.95 27.36 -16.37
N SER A 36 16.50 26.14 -16.39
CA SER A 36 15.75 24.87 -16.36
C SER A 36 14.96 24.71 -15.05
N LEU A 37 15.60 24.95 -13.90
CA LEU A 37 14.93 24.90 -12.58
C LEU A 37 13.84 25.96 -12.46
N LYS A 38 14.06 27.18 -12.99
CA LYS A 38 13.02 28.20 -13.06
C LYS A 38 11.87 27.79 -13.96
N ALA A 39 12.16 27.19 -15.12
CA ALA A 39 11.14 26.67 -16.03
C ALA A 39 10.34 25.54 -15.39
N GLU A 40 10.98 24.57 -14.72
CA GLU A 40 10.32 23.51 -13.95
C GLU A 40 9.47 24.07 -12.82
N SER A 41 9.96 25.06 -12.07
CA SER A 41 9.18 25.71 -11.01
C SER A 41 7.97 26.49 -11.54
N ARG A 42 8.06 27.04 -12.76
CA ARG A 42 6.96 27.72 -13.44
C ARG A 42 5.96 26.72 -14.00
N ILE A 43 6.43 25.64 -14.62
CA ILE A 43 5.58 24.53 -15.10
C ILE A 43 4.85 23.90 -13.92
N ARG A 44 5.51 23.65 -12.79
CA ARG A 44 4.88 23.11 -11.58
C ARG A 44 3.81 24.06 -11.05
N ARG A 45 4.11 25.35 -10.88
CA ARG A 45 3.11 26.35 -10.46
C ARG A 45 1.96 26.51 -11.44
N SER A 46 2.22 26.46 -12.75
CA SER A 46 1.19 26.50 -13.78
C SER A 46 0.34 25.23 -13.79
N LYS A 47 0.93 24.04 -13.54
CA LYS A 47 0.18 22.79 -13.35
C LYS A 47 -0.69 22.85 -12.11
N ASP A 48 -0.17 23.36 -10.98
CA ASP A 48 -0.94 23.52 -9.76
C ASP A 48 -2.08 24.54 -9.94
N SER A 49 -1.84 25.63 -10.68
CA SER A 49 -2.87 26.62 -11.05
C SER A 49 -3.95 26.02 -11.95
N LEU A 50 -3.55 25.31 -13.01
CA LEU A 50 -4.47 24.63 -13.93
C LEU A 50 -5.26 23.54 -13.22
N LYS A 51 -4.64 22.80 -12.30
CA LYS A 51 -5.31 21.80 -11.49
C LYS A 51 -6.38 22.45 -10.61
N LYS A 52 -6.07 23.58 -9.97
CA LYS A 52 -7.06 24.36 -9.19
C LYS A 52 -8.19 24.92 -10.04
N GLU A 53 -7.89 25.47 -11.21
CA GLU A 53 -8.91 25.96 -12.16
C GLU A 53 -9.79 24.81 -12.66
N LEU A 54 -9.20 23.64 -12.93
CA LEU A 54 -9.93 22.44 -13.32
C LEU A 54 -10.85 21.97 -12.19
N PHE A 55 -10.39 22.00 -10.93
CA PHE A 55 -11.23 21.69 -9.78
C PHE A 55 -12.42 22.65 -9.63
N VAL A 56 -12.21 23.95 -9.82
CA VAL A 56 -13.30 24.94 -9.76
C VAL A 56 -14.29 24.74 -10.90
N LEU A 57 -13.80 24.55 -12.13
CA LEU A 57 -14.65 24.26 -13.29
C LEU A 57 -15.41 22.96 -13.15
N MET A 58 -14.80 21.95 -12.51
CA MET A 58 -15.45 20.71 -12.16
C MET A 58 -16.54 20.94 -11.11
N ASP A 59 -16.28 21.70 -10.05
CA ASP A 59 -17.27 22.03 -9.01
C ASP A 59 -18.51 22.73 -9.61
N ASP A 60 -18.29 23.63 -10.59
CA ASP A 60 -19.36 24.26 -11.36
C ASP A 60 -20.12 23.25 -12.26
N PHE A 61 -19.42 22.29 -12.86
CA PHE A 61 -20.00 21.23 -13.72
C PHE A 61 -20.71 20.12 -12.92
N MET A 62 -20.31 19.91 -11.66
CA MET A 62 -20.81 18.85 -10.76
C MET A 62 -22.24 19.13 -10.28
N ASN A 63 -22.74 20.34 -10.49
CA ASN A 63 -24.14 20.73 -10.22
C ASN A 63 -25.14 20.28 -11.31
N TYR A 64 -24.71 19.54 -12.33
CA TYR A 64 -25.57 18.91 -13.34
C TYR A 64 -25.59 17.39 -13.16
N ASP A 65 -26.78 16.83 -12.87
CA ASP A 65 -26.97 15.45 -12.40
C ASP A 65 -26.38 14.37 -13.33
N GLY A 66 -25.68 13.42 -12.70
CA GLY A 66 -25.16 12.18 -13.30
C GLY A 66 -23.73 12.25 -13.85
N PHE A 67 -23.31 13.40 -14.40
CA PHE A 67 -21.95 13.56 -14.95
C PHE A 67 -20.91 13.92 -13.87
N GLY A 68 -21.32 14.68 -12.85
CA GLY A 68 -20.47 15.07 -11.72
C GLY A 68 -19.91 13.87 -10.94
N GLN A 69 -20.77 12.92 -10.56
CA GLN A 69 -20.36 11.77 -9.72
C GLN A 69 -19.26 10.90 -10.37
N ASN A 70 -19.29 10.74 -11.71
CA ASN A 70 -18.24 10.00 -12.41
C ASN A 70 -16.91 10.76 -12.43
N ILE A 71 -16.96 12.07 -12.68
CA ILE A 71 -15.77 12.93 -12.68
C ILE A 71 -15.14 13.02 -11.27
N GLU A 72 -15.97 13.15 -10.23
CA GLU A 72 -15.52 13.15 -8.84
C GLU A 72 -14.76 11.86 -8.50
N ARG A 73 -15.32 10.71 -8.89
CA ARG A 73 -14.70 9.40 -8.68
C ARG A 73 -13.37 9.27 -9.42
N GLU A 74 -13.28 9.70 -10.67
CA GLU A 74 -12.00 9.67 -11.41
C GLU A 74 -10.94 10.58 -10.78
N VAL A 75 -11.34 11.72 -10.21
CA VAL A 75 -10.40 12.62 -9.55
C VAL A 75 -9.96 12.11 -8.18
N LEU A 76 -10.85 11.51 -7.39
CA LEU A 76 -10.47 10.83 -6.15
C LEU A 76 -9.48 9.68 -6.41
N ARG A 77 -9.71 8.90 -7.48
CA ARG A 77 -8.74 7.88 -7.92
C ARG A 77 -7.38 8.46 -8.25
N ALA A 78 -7.33 9.58 -8.95
CA ALA A 78 -6.07 10.24 -9.27
C ALA A 78 -5.34 10.78 -8.01
N ILE A 79 -6.08 11.04 -6.92
CA ILE A 79 -5.54 11.50 -5.64
C ILE A 79 -5.02 10.33 -4.80
N VAL A 80 -5.63 9.14 -4.89
CA VAL A 80 -5.24 7.93 -4.15
C VAL A 80 -5.03 6.73 -5.10
N PRO A 81 -3.86 6.63 -5.75
CA PRO A 81 -3.65 5.61 -6.77
C PRO A 81 -3.27 4.22 -6.23
N ARG A 82 -2.88 4.08 -4.96
CA ARG A 82 -2.40 2.81 -4.40
C ARG A 82 -2.41 2.77 -2.87
N ILE A 83 -2.27 1.57 -2.33
CA ILE A 83 -1.83 1.35 -0.94
C ILE A 83 -0.32 1.57 -0.88
N ALA A 84 0.11 2.41 0.04
CA ALA A 84 1.53 2.68 0.30
C ALA A 84 2.13 1.58 1.18
N THR A 85 1.48 1.29 2.30
CA THR A 85 2.12 0.52 3.37
C THR A 85 1.09 -0.31 4.12
N ILE A 86 1.53 -1.48 4.55
CA ILE A 86 0.83 -2.32 5.51
C ILE A 86 1.61 -2.29 6.82
N GLU A 87 1.01 -1.81 7.90
CA GLU A 87 1.67 -1.74 9.19
C GLU A 87 1.42 -2.98 10.04
N ILE A 88 2.48 -3.50 10.65
CA ILE A 88 2.45 -4.78 11.38
C ILE A 88 3.07 -4.61 12.77
N PRO A 89 2.33 -4.90 13.85
CA PRO A 89 2.87 -4.90 15.19
C PRO A 89 3.78 -6.11 15.41
N VAL A 90 4.97 -5.87 15.95
CA VAL A 90 5.96 -6.90 16.29
C VAL A 90 6.54 -6.67 17.69
N SER A 91 6.80 -7.71 18.45
CA SER A 91 7.44 -7.59 19.78
C SER A 91 8.96 -7.41 19.70
N ASP A 92 9.57 -8.02 18.69
CA ASP A 92 11.02 -7.98 18.44
C ASP A 92 11.27 -7.65 16.97
N LEU A 93 11.81 -6.44 16.74
CA LEU A 93 11.99 -5.91 15.39
C LEU A 93 13.04 -6.67 14.59
N LEU A 94 14.18 -7.03 15.20
CA LEU A 94 15.25 -7.73 14.49
C LEU A 94 14.78 -9.12 14.09
N ARG A 95 14.21 -9.86 15.04
CA ARG A 95 13.63 -11.19 14.81
C ARG A 95 12.58 -11.14 13.71
N ALA A 96 11.73 -10.12 13.68
CA ALA A 96 10.72 -9.95 12.64
C ALA A 96 11.34 -9.66 11.27
N VAL A 97 12.31 -8.74 11.17
CA VAL A 97 13.01 -8.46 9.91
C VAL A 97 13.66 -9.72 9.33
N GLU A 98 14.36 -10.48 10.18
CA GLU A 98 14.96 -11.77 9.77
C GLU A 98 13.90 -12.78 9.33
N TRP A 99 12.81 -12.92 10.11
CA TRP A 99 11.72 -13.84 9.81
C TRP A 99 11.06 -13.52 8.46
N TYR A 100 10.72 -12.24 8.23
CA TYR A 100 10.08 -11.79 6.99
C TYR A 100 11.02 -11.91 5.78
N GLY A 101 12.32 -11.68 5.98
CA GLY A 101 13.32 -11.91 4.94
C GLY A 101 13.43 -13.38 4.53
N VAL A 102 13.44 -14.30 5.50
CA VAL A 102 13.56 -15.74 5.23
C VAL A 102 12.27 -16.34 4.69
N MET A 103 11.12 -16.00 5.26
CA MET A 103 9.85 -16.66 4.93
C MET A 103 9.17 -16.07 3.70
N LEU A 104 9.31 -14.75 3.51
CA LEU A 104 8.61 -14.03 2.44
C LEU A 104 9.55 -13.45 1.37
N GLY A 105 10.88 -13.48 1.59
CA GLY A 105 11.85 -12.81 0.71
C GLY A 105 11.77 -11.28 0.77
N ALA A 106 11.28 -10.73 1.88
CA ALA A 106 11.20 -9.29 2.07
C ALA A 106 12.59 -8.70 2.40
N GLU A 107 12.90 -7.54 1.85
CA GLU A 107 14.19 -6.89 2.07
C GLU A 107 14.04 -5.63 2.93
N LEU A 108 15.00 -5.43 3.83
CA LEU A 108 15.10 -4.21 4.61
C LEU A 108 15.41 -3.01 3.70
N GLN A 109 14.63 -1.94 3.85
CA GLN A 109 14.93 -0.67 3.21
C GLN A 109 15.94 0.12 4.06
N GLY A 110 17.17 0.25 3.56
CA GLY A 110 18.25 0.98 4.23
C GLY A 110 19.17 0.10 5.08
N GLU A 111 20.03 0.73 5.87
CA GLU A 111 20.97 0.05 6.76
C GLU A 111 20.35 -0.19 8.13
N TRP A 112 20.57 -1.37 8.72
CA TRP A 112 20.04 -1.71 10.05
C TRP A 112 20.63 -0.85 11.18
N SER A 113 19.82 -0.60 12.21
CA SER A 113 20.25 -0.01 13.48
C SER A 113 19.51 -0.62 14.67
N ASP A 114 20.25 -0.94 15.73
CA ASP A 114 19.70 -1.54 16.96
C ASP A 114 18.84 -0.56 17.78
N GLU A 115 18.91 0.74 17.49
CA GLU A 115 18.10 1.77 18.15
C GLU A 115 16.70 1.92 17.53
N TRP A 116 16.43 1.24 16.42
CA TRP A 116 15.18 1.39 15.70
C TRP A 116 14.02 0.73 16.43
N THR A 117 12.92 1.47 16.50
CA THR A 117 11.62 0.96 16.94
C THR A 117 10.72 0.59 15.76
N THR A 118 11.18 0.81 14.52
CA THR A 118 10.41 0.57 13.31
C THR A 118 11.33 0.16 12.17
N ALA A 119 10.85 -0.69 11.26
CA ALA A 119 11.58 -1.08 10.06
C ALA A 119 10.66 -1.07 8.85
N MET A 120 11.18 -0.64 7.70
CA MET A 120 10.46 -0.71 6.43
C MET A 120 11.01 -1.87 5.61
N LEU A 121 10.15 -2.81 5.24
CA LEU A 121 10.48 -3.91 4.34
C LEU A 121 9.78 -3.70 2.99
N HIS A 122 10.40 -4.21 1.94
CA HIS A 122 9.80 -4.27 0.63
C HIS A 122 9.87 -5.69 0.09
N PHE A 123 8.80 -6.14 -0.55
CA PHE A 123 8.89 -7.34 -1.37
C PHE A 123 9.79 -7.02 -2.57
N GLN A 124 10.75 -7.89 -2.87
CA GLN A 124 11.49 -7.79 -4.10
C GLN A 124 10.53 -8.06 -5.28
N GLY A 125 9.92 -7.00 -5.78
CA GLY A 125 9.71 -6.84 -7.20
C GLY A 125 10.80 -5.89 -7.68
N GLY A 126 11.66 -6.34 -8.59
CA GLY A 126 12.59 -5.42 -9.25
C GLY A 126 11.82 -4.26 -9.90
N SER A 127 12.53 -3.35 -10.56
CA SER A 127 12.03 -2.11 -11.21
C SER A 127 10.80 -2.23 -12.16
N GLY A 128 10.18 -3.41 -12.29
CA GLY A 128 8.94 -3.69 -13.00
C GLY A 128 7.66 -3.81 -12.15
N ALA A 129 7.71 -4.13 -10.86
CA ALA A 129 6.50 -4.34 -10.03
C ALA A 129 6.05 -3.05 -9.33
N ILE A 130 5.67 -2.04 -10.13
CA ILE A 130 5.22 -0.74 -9.61
C ILE A 130 3.91 -0.93 -8.84
N GLY A 131 3.88 -0.54 -7.57
CA GLY A 131 2.65 -0.46 -6.78
C GLY A 131 2.49 -1.50 -5.68
N VAL A 132 3.51 -2.33 -5.44
CA VAL A 132 3.53 -3.26 -4.29
C VAL A 132 3.63 -2.46 -2.98
N PRO A 133 2.77 -2.72 -1.98
CA PRO A 133 2.87 -2.04 -0.70
C PRO A 133 4.15 -2.47 0.04
N SER A 134 4.74 -1.54 0.77
CA SER A 134 5.81 -1.85 1.72
C SER A 134 5.21 -2.39 3.02
N MET A 135 5.99 -3.16 3.78
CA MET A 135 5.60 -3.60 5.12
C MET A 135 6.30 -2.72 6.14
N TYR A 136 5.54 -2.06 7.01
CA TYR A 136 6.10 -1.24 8.08
C TYR A 136 5.95 -1.96 9.41
N LEU A 137 7.06 -2.51 9.88
CA LEU A 137 7.11 -3.21 11.15
C LEU A 137 7.24 -2.19 12.27
N VAL A 138 6.36 -2.28 13.26
CA VAL A 138 6.34 -1.36 14.41
C VAL A 138 6.55 -2.17 15.68
N LYS A 139 7.67 -1.92 16.35
CA LYS A 139 7.97 -2.55 17.64
C LYS A 139 6.96 -2.05 18.68
N THR A 140 6.27 -2.97 19.34
CA THR A 140 5.27 -2.63 20.37
C THR A 140 5.05 -3.80 21.33
N ASP A 141 4.66 -3.50 22.57
CA ASP A 141 4.21 -4.51 23.54
C ASP A 141 2.70 -4.81 23.40
N ASP A 142 2.02 -4.16 22.47
CA ASP A 142 0.62 -4.45 22.15
C ASP A 142 0.48 -5.89 21.63
N THR A 143 -0.37 -6.67 22.30
CA THR A 143 -0.60 -8.08 21.97
C THR A 143 -1.73 -8.28 20.96
N ARG A 144 -2.38 -7.21 20.49
CA ARG A 144 -3.36 -7.30 19.40
C ARG A 144 -2.65 -7.79 18.14
N ARG A 145 -3.27 -8.73 17.43
CA ARG A 145 -2.75 -9.33 16.21
C ARG A 145 -3.64 -8.98 15.04
N LEU A 146 -3.04 -8.90 13.86
CA LEU A 146 -3.76 -8.68 12.61
C LEU A 146 -4.53 -9.96 12.27
N THR A 147 -5.75 -10.06 12.79
CA THR A 147 -6.64 -11.21 12.65
C THR A 147 -8.08 -10.79 12.92
N PHE A 148 -9.04 -11.47 12.31
CA PHE A 148 -10.45 -11.44 12.74
C PHE A 148 -11.07 -12.82 12.57
N LYS A 149 -12.16 -13.08 13.29
CA LYS A 149 -12.90 -14.33 13.15
C LYS A 149 -13.96 -14.19 12.06
N ASN A 150 -13.93 -15.06 11.05
CA ASN A 150 -15.05 -15.20 10.13
C ASN A 150 -16.21 -15.89 10.87
N MET A 151 -17.34 -15.20 11.06
CA MET A 151 -18.43 -15.71 11.87
C MET A 151 -19.34 -16.71 11.14
N LYS A 152 -19.40 -16.68 9.79
CA LYS A 152 -20.20 -17.62 9.01
C LYS A 152 -19.54 -19.01 8.94
N HIS A 153 -18.21 -19.04 8.80
CA HIS A 153 -17.45 -20.28 8.70
C HIS A 153 -16.72 -20.67 9.98
N GLY A 154 -16.62 -19.75 10.94
CA GLY A 154 -16.07 -19.99 12.28
C GLY A 154 -14.53 -20.03 12.36
N TYR A 155 -13.83 -19.84 11.25
CA TYR A 155 -12.36 -19.86 11.21
C TYR A 155 -11.73 -18.47 11.37
N ILE A 156 -10.43 -18.45 11.65
CA ILE A 156 -9.64 -17.23 11.74
C ILE A 156 -9.20 -16.81 10.34
N GLN A 157 -9.58 -15.59 9.94
CA GLN A 157 -9.27 -15.01 8.64
C GLN A 157 -7.94 -14.21 8.69
N SER A 158 -7.24 -14.14 7.56
CA SER A 158 -6.05 -13.33 7.35
C SER A 158 -6.39 -11.86 7.11
N ILE A 159 -5.43 -10.97 7.37
CA ILE A 159 -5.50 -9.57 6.92
C ILE A 159 -4.73 -9.37 5.62
N ILE A 160 -3.66 -10.15 5.42
CA ILE A 160 -2.75 -10.00 4.29
C ILE A 160 -2.72 -11.33 3.56
N ASP A 161 -3.12 -11.30 2.29
CA ASP A 161 -3.06 -12.46 1.41
C ASP A 161 -1.86 -12.36 0.47
N LEU A 162 -1.10 -13.44 0.37
CA LEU A 162 0.07 -13.58 -0.49
C LEU A 162 -0.23 -14.47 -1.68
N TYR A 163 0.30 -14.11 -2.85
CA TYR A 163 0.23 -14.96 -4.03
C TYR A 163 1.44 -15.90 -4.13
N THR A 164 1.18 -17.18 -4.36
CA THR A 164 2.18 -18.20 -4.75
C THR A 164 1.72 -18.96 -5.98
N HIS A 165 2.66 -19.32 -6.86
CA HIS A 165 2.41 -20.22 -7.98
C HIS A 165 2.51 -21.71 -7.58
N ASP A 166 3.15 -22.02 -6.44
CA ASP A 166 3.30 -23.37 -5.91
C ASP A 166 2.78 -23.43 -4.47
N LEU A 167 1.46 -23.56 -4.34
CA LEU A 167 0.77 -23.58 -3.05
C LEU A 167 1.23 -24.75 -2.17
N LYS A 168 1.35 -25.95 -2.74
CA LYS A 168 1.77 -27.16 -2.01
C LYS A 168 3.24 -27.13 -1.64
N GLY A 169 4.10 -26.59 -2.49
CA GLY A 169 5.51 -26.35 -2.19
C GLY A 169 5.67 -25.36 -1.04
N TYR A 170 4.96 -24.24 -1.08
CA TYR A 170 5.07 -23.24 -0.03
C TYR A 170 4.53 -23.72 1.31
N TYR A 171 3.41 -24.45 1.31
CA TYR A 171 2.88 -25.12 2.50
C TYR A 171 3.94 -26.02 3.16
N ARG A 172 4.59 -26.89 2.39
CA ARG A 172 5.66 -27.78 2.89
C ARG A 172 6.84 -26.98 3.41
N PHE A 173 7.30 -25.97 2.67
CA PHE A 173 8.40 -25.09 3.06
C PHE A 173 8.16 -24.44 4.44
N LEU A 174 6.95 -23.94 4.69
CA LEU A 174 6.56 -23.33 5.96
C LEU A 174 6.49 -24.37 7.10
N LYS A 175 5.84 -25.52 6.85
CA LYS A 175 5.73 -26.62 7.85
C LYS A 175 7.10 -27.16 8.24
N GLU A 176 8.00 -27.36 7.29
CA GLU A 176 9.37 -27.84 7.53
C GLU A 176 10.19 -26.86 8.38
N ARG A 177 9.83 -25.58 8.37
CA ARG A 177 10.44 -24.52 9.19
C ARG A 177 9.73 -24.29 10.53
N GLY A 178 8.73 -25.10 10.85
CA GLY A 178 7.99 -25.01 12.11
C GLY A 178 7.08 -23.79 12.20
N VAL A 179 6.68 -23.21 11.06
CA VAL A 179 5.67 -22.14 11.05
C VAL A 179 4.32 -22.72 11.44
N ASP A 180 3.54 -21.95 12.20
CA ASP A 180 2.15 -22.29 12.51
C ASP A 180 1.30 -22.10 11.25
N VAL A 181 0.94 -23.20 10.60
CA VAL A 181 0.16 -23.26 9.37
C VAL A 181 -1.09 -24.08 9.64
N ASN A 182 -2.24 -23.63 9.14
CA ASN A 182 -3.49 -24.39 9.23
C ASN A 182 -3.31 -25.77 8.61
N GLU A 183 -3.79 -26.82 9.27
CA GLU A 183 -3.75 -28.16 8.72
C GLU A 183 -4.60 -28.29 7.45
N ILE A 184 -4.07 -29.01 6.46
CA ILE A 184 -4.72 -29.25 5.18
C ILE A 184 -4.64 -30.73 4.88
N ASP A 185 -5.79 -31.34 4.60
CA ASP A 185 -5.85 -32.67 4.02
C ASP A 185 -5.91 -32.54 2.50
N TRP A 186 -4.74 -32.65 1.84
CA TRP A 186 -4.67 -32.53 0.38
C TRP A 186 -5.33 -33.69 -0.38
N GLU A 187 -5.63 -34.80 0.29
CA GLU A 187 -6.37 -35.93 -0.32
C GLU A 187 -7.87 -35.65 -0.31
N GLN A 188 -8.39 -35.07 0.78
CA GLN A 188 -9.80 -34.68 0.90
C GLN A 188 -10.10 -33.33 0.22
N GLU A 189 -9.12 -32.44 0.14
CA GLU A 189 -9.24 -31.09 -0.41
C GLU A 189 -8.29 -30.87 -1.62
N PRO A 190 -8.36 -31.71 -2.68
CA PRO A 190 -7.40 -31.67 -3.78
C PRO A 190 -7.42 -30.35 -4.57
N ASN A 191 -8.54 -29.62 -4.50
CA ASN A 191 -8.78 -28.36 -5.21
C ASN A 191 -8.64 -27.11 -4.32
N ARG A 192 -8.09 -27.25 -3.10
CA ARG A 192 -7.92 -26.11 -2.19
C ARG A 192 -7.03 -25.04 -2.82
N GLN A 193 -7.51 -23.80 -2.79
CA GLN A 193 -6.89 -22.65 -3.47
C GLN A 193 -6.11 -21.72 -2.52
N GLY A 194 -6.09 -22.04 -1.23
CA GLY A 194 -5.35 -21.26 -0.26
C GLY A 194 -5.29 -21.85 1.14
N PHE A 195 -4.44 -21.27 1.97
CA PHE A 195 -4.30 -21.63 3.38
C PHE A 195 -3.82 -20.44 4.22
N GLY A 196 -4.03 -20.53 5.54
CA GLY A 196 -3.58 -19.53 6.50
C GLY A 196 -2.34 -20.00 7.27
N PHE A 197 -1.51 -19.05 7.68
CA PHE A 197 -0.38 -19.25 8.59
C PHE A 197 -0.17 -18.02 9.49
N ARG A 198 0.68 -18.16 10.51
CA ARG A 198 1.06 -17.05 11.41
C ARG A 198 2.52 -16.66 11.28
N ASP A 199 2.79 -15.36 11.43
CA ASP A 199 4.16 -14.85 11.55
C ASP A 199 4.80 -15.15 12.92
N CYS A 200 6.01 -14.64 13.16
CA CYS A 200 6.74 -14.81 14.42
C CYS A 200 6.07 -14.18 15.66
N ASP A 201 5.03 -13.38 15.48
CA ASP A 201 4.30 -12.68 16.53
C ASP A 201 2.83 -13.12 16.64
N GLY A 202 2.31 -13.89 15.67
CA GLY A 202 0.95 -14.42 15.65
C GLY A 202 -0.02 -13.69 14.72
N ASN A 203 0.46 -12.74 13.91
CA ASN A 203 -0.33 -12.05 12.88
C ASN A 203 -0.75 -13.05 11.79
N SER A 204 -1.99 -12.94 11.31
CA SER A 204 -2.62 -13.90 10.40
C SER A 204 -2.38 -13.52 8.94
N PHE A 205 -1.76 -14.44 8.19
CA PHE A 205 -1.50 -14.31 6.76
C PHE A 205 -2.22 -15.42 5.99
N GLY A 206 -2.73 -15.07 4.82
CA GLY A 206 -3.28 -15.99 3.86
C GLY A 206 -2.32 -16.20 2.71
N VAL A 207 -2.44 -17.35 2.06
CA VAL A 207 -1.74 -17.68 0.83
C VAL A 207 -2.78 -18.19 -0.15
N CYS A 208 -2.73 -17.70 -1.39
CA CYS A 208 -3.54 -18.22 -2.47
C CYS A 208 -2.72 -18.43 -3.75
N ASN A 209 -3.23 -19.28 -4.63
CA ASN A 209 -2.71 -19.45 -5.99
C ASN A 209 -3.76 -19.06 -7.05
N VAL A 210 -4.74 -18.24 -6.66
CA VAL A 210 -5.77 -17.74 -7.57
C VAL A 210 -5.21 -16.55 -8.33
N GLU A 211 -5.11 -16.70 -9.64
CA GLU A 211 -4.88 -15.56 -10.53
C GLU A 211 -6.18 -14.76 -10.63
N LEU A 212 -6.21 -13.59 -10.01
CA LEU A 212 -7.38 -12.72 -10.05
C LEU A 212 -7.44 -12.01 -11.40
N ASN A 213 -8.62 -12.06 -12.03
CA ASN A 213 -8.90 -11.30 -13.24
C ASN A 213 -8.64 -9.81 -12.98
N GLY A 214 -7.85 -9.19 -13.85
CA GLY A 214 -7.39 -7.82 -13.64
C GLY A 214 -6.24 -7.72 -12.63
N GLN A 215 -5.23 -8.60 -12.69
CA GLN A 215 -3.92 -8.36 -12.04
C GLN A 215 -2.76 -8.48 -13.06
N GLY A 216 -2.98 -8.12 -14.32
CA GLY A 216 -2.02 -8.19 -15.42
C GLY A 216 -1.84 -9.60 -15.98
N GLU A 217 -1.33 -9.71 -17.21
CA GLU A 217 -1.03 -11.00 -17.83
C GLU A 217 0.23 -11.66 -17.21
N ALA A 218 0.22 -12.99 -17.10
CA ALA A 218 1.32 -13.82 -16.60
C ALA A 218 2.67 -13.68 -17.35
N ASN A 219 2.69 -12.94 -18.47
CA ASN A 219 3.85 -12.74 -19.34
C ASN A 219 4.81 -11.64 -18.88
N GLN A 220 4.51 -10.90 -17.81
CA GLN A 220 5.49 -9.99 -17.20
C GLN A 220 6.42 -10.80 -16.31
N ALA A 221 7.71 -10.84 -16.67
CA ALA A 221 8.73 -11.49 -15.86
C ALA A 221 8.83 -10.81 -14.49
N ILE A 222 8.20 -11.41 -13.47
CA ILE A 222 8.41 -11.03 -12.08
C ILE A 222 9.82 -11.50 -11.71
N PRO A 223 10.69 -10.61 -11.22
CA PRO A 223 11.98 -11.04 -10.68
C PRO A 223 11.75 -12.07 -9.57
N GLN A 224 12.22 -13.30 -9.78
CA GLN A 224 12.15 -14.37 -8.80
C GLN A 224 13.09 -14.04 -7.65
N SER A 225 12.53 -13.45 -6.59
CA SER A 225 13.26 -13.08 -5.39
C SER A 225 13.13 -14.13 -4.30
N HIS A 226 11.90 -14.62 -4.11
CA HIS A 226 11.56 -15.75 -3.28
C HIS A 226 10.98 -16.87 -4.16
N PRO A 227 11.34 -18.16 -3.93
CA PRO A 227 10.83 -19.28 -4.73
C PRO A 227 9.32 -19.48 -4.61
N TYR A 228 8.66 -18.89 -3.61
CA TYR A 228 7.23 -19.12 -3.36
C TYR A 228 6.38 -17.85 -3.31
N VAL A 229 6.89 -16.73 -2.78
CA VAL A 229 6.08 -15.54 -2.54
C VAL A 229 6.37 -14.53 -3.63
N TRP A 230 5.34 -14.16 -4.38
CA TRP A 230 5.51 -13.27 -5.54
C TRP A 230 5.04 -11.85 -5.25
N ARG A 231 3.95 -11.69 -4.50
CA ARG A 231 3.35 -10.39 -4.15
C ARG A 231 2.35 -10.51 -3.01
N VAL A 232 1.97 -9.35 -2.46
CA VAL A 232 0.69 -9.20 -1.77
C VAL A 232 -0.43 -9.28 -2.82
N ALA A 233 -1.32 -10.25 -2.66
CA ALA A 233 -2.48 -10.48 -3.53
C ALA A 233 -3.66 -9.59 -3.14
N GLY A 234 -3.89 -9.47 -1.84
CA GLY A 234 -4.99 -8.69 -1.29
C GLY A 234 -4.78 -8.32 0.17
N ILE A 235 -5.57 -7.35 0.62
CA ILE A 235 -5.68 -6.97 2.02
C ILE A 235 -7.15 -7.10 2.41
N GLU A 236 -7.43 -7.86 3.46
CA GLU A 236 -8.77 -8.06 3.97
C GLU A 236 -9.13 -7.04 5.05
N ILE A 237 -10.36 -6.53 4.98
CA ILE A 237 -10.91 -5.56 5.93
C ILE A 237 -12.24 -6.11 6.46
N PRO A 238 -12.38 -6.36 7.78
CA PRO A 238 -13.65 -6.77 8.36
C PRO A 238 -14.64 -5.59 8.39
N VAL A 239 -15.86 -5.83 7.92
CA VAL A 239 -16.94 -4.84 7.85
C VAL A 239 -18.25 -5.44 8.38
N THR A 240 -19.12 -4.64 9.00
CA THR A 240 -20.38 -5.14 9.58
C THR A 240 -21.56 -5.09 8.62
N ASP A 241 -21.46 -4.29 7.56
CA ASP A 241 -22.46 -4.17 6.50
C ASP A 241 -21.72 -4.02 5.17
N LEU A 242 -21.70 -5.11 4.39
CA LEU A 242 -20.92 -5.16 3.16
C LEU A 242 -21.37 -4.11 2.13
N LYS A 243 -22.67 -3.91 1.97
CA LYS A 243 -23.22 -2.95 0.99
C LYS A 243 -22.85 -1.51 1.36
N LYS A 244 -22.97 -1.16 2.64
CA LYS A 244 -22.59 0.15 3.15
C LYS A 244 -21.09 0.38 3.03
N ALA A 245 -20.27 -0.63 3.31
CA ALA A 245 -18.82 -0.54 3.17
C ALA A 245 -18.42 -0.34 1.70
N ILE A 246 -18.96 -1.15 0.77
CA ILE A 246 -18.73 -0.96 -0.68
C ILE A 246 -19.07 0.48 -1.10
N ALA A 247 -20.25 0.97 -0.74
CA ALA A 247 -20.65 2.34 -1.07
C ALA A 247 -19.63 3.35 -0.54
N TRP A 248 -19.23 3.23 0.73
CA TRP A 248 -18.27 4.13 1.34
C TRP A 248 -16.88 4.10 0.67
N TYR A 249 -16.31 2.91 0.41
CA TYR A 249 -14.99 2.79 -0.22
C TYR A 249 -15.01 3.29 -1.68
N THR A 250 -16.09 3.02 -2.42
CA THR A 250 -16.24 3.50 -3.80
C THR A 250 -16.48 5.02 -3.88
N GLU A 251 -17.21 5.61 -2.93
CA GLU A 251 -17.44 7.05 -2.87
C GLU A 251 -16.24 7.83 -2.32
N THR A 252 -15.53 7.25 -1.34
CA THR A 252 -14.43 7.95 -0.64
C THR A 252 -13.13 7.91 -1.44
N PHE A 253 -12.80 6.77 -2.03
CA PHE A 253 -11.54 6.55 -2.75
C PHE A 253 -11.72 6.38 -4.25
N GLY A 254 -12.97 6.41 -4.72
CA GLY A 254 -13.27 6.11 -6.12
C GLY A 254 -13.07 4.63 -6.46
N MET A 255 -12.91 3.70 -5.52
CA MET A 255 -12.64 2.29 -5.83
C MET A 255 -13.70 1.66 -6.76
N ARG A 256 -13.31 0.59 -7.45
CA ARG A 256 -14.21 -0.21 -8.27
C ARG A 256 -14.44 -1.57 -7.63
N VAL A 257 -15.67 -2.06 -7.72
CA VAL A 257 -16.01 -3.43 -7.34
C VAL A 257 -15.62 -4.35 -8.48
N LEU A 258 -14.97 -5.47 -8.16
CA LEU A 258 -14.71 -6.54 -9.11
C LEU A 258 -15.94 -7.46 -9.14
N GLY A 259 -16.63 -7.51 -10.28
CA GLY A 259 -17.88 -8.25 -10.44
C GLY A 259 -19.13 -7.44 -10.06
N GLU A 260 -20.30 -8.05 -10.24
CA GLU A 260 -21.59 -7.45 -9.87
C GLU A 260 -22.04 -7.95 -8.49
N PRO A 261 -22.38 -7.07 -7.53
CA PRO A 261 -22.83 -7.49 -6.20
C PRO A 261 -24.10 -8.35 -6.28
N GLU A 262 -24.08 -9.54 -5.69
CA GLU A 262 -25.27 -10.39 -5.53
C GLU A 262 -25.84 -10.29 -4.11
N GLU A 263 -27.10 -10.68 -3.91
CA GLU A 263 -27.78 -10.54 -2.61
C GLU A 263 -27.11 -11.33 -1.46
N ASP A 264 -26.34 -12.37 -1.78
CA ASP A 264 -25.70 -13.29 -0.82
C ASP A 264 -24.18 -13.13 -0.70
N TRP A 265 -23.59 -12.03 -1.18
CA TRP A 265 -22.16 -11.80 -1.06
C TRP A 265 -21.72 -11.66 0.41
N GLU A 266 -20.80 -12.51 0.83
CA GLU A 266 -20.12 -12.43 2.14
C GLU A 266 -18.84 -11.61 2.10
N ALA A 267 -18.34 -11.36 0.89
CA ALA A 267 -17.16 -10.56 0.67
C ALA A 267 -17.26 -9.85 -0.68
N ALA A 268 -16.56 -8.72 -0.79
CA ALA A 268 -16.44 -7.97 -2.03
C ALA A 268 -14.99 -7.61 -2.28
N MET A 269 -14.55 -7.81 -3.52
CA MET A 269 -13.23 -7.38 -3.97
C MET A 269 -13.32 -5.99 -4.57
N LEU A 270 -12.52 -5.07 -4.07
CA LEU A 270 -12.39 -3.71 -4.54
C LEU A 270 -10.98 -3.45 -5.02
N TYR A 271 -10.84 -2.58 -6.02
CA TYR A 271 -9.53 -2.18 -6.53
C TYR A 271 -9.46 -0.67 -6.80
N LEU A 272 -8.25 -0.12 -6.63
CA LEU A 272 -7.89 1.25 -7.01
C LEU A 272 -7.51 1.31 -8.50
N ASP A 273 -7.35 2.51 -9.06
CA ASP A 273 -6.88 2.63 -10.45
C ASP A 273 -5.51 1.96 -10.63
N GLY A 274 -5.38 1.16 -11.68
CA GLY A 274 -4.22 0.28 -11.86
C GLY A 274 -4.24 -1.00 -11.02
N GLY A 275 -5.34 -1.36 -10.35
CA GLY A 275 -5.56 -2.70 -9.79
C GLY A 275 -5.40 -3.80 -10.84
N GLU A 276 -5.72 -3.49 -12.11
CA GLU A 276 -5.39 -4.29 -13.30
C GLU A 276 -3.90 -4.55 -13.53
N ARG A 277 -3.02 -3.85 -12.81
CA ARG A 277 -1.57 -4.00 -12.91
C ARG A 277 -1.08 -5.02 -11.90
N LEU A 278 -0.15 -5.84 -12.37
CA LEU A 278 0.58 -6.81 -11.58
C LEU A 278 1.23 -6.13 -10.37
N GLY A 279 0.91 -6.61 -9.17
CA GLY A 279 1.53 -6.15 -7.91
C GLY A 279 0.71 -5.13 -7.10
N VAL A 280 -0.40 -4.61 -7.63
CA VAL A 280 -1.32 -3.79 -6.84
C VAL A 280 -2.32 -4.72 -6.12
N PRO A 281 -2.38 -4.71 -4.77
CA PRO A 281 -3.28 -5.58 -4.04
C PRO A 281 -4.73 -5.10 -4.17
N ASN A 282 -5.66 -6.06 -4.19
CA ASN A 282 -7.08 -5.78 -4.06
C ASN A 282 -7.46 -5.61 -2.58
N LEU A 283 -8.49 -4.83 -2.28
CA LEU A 283 -9.12 -4.82 -0.97
C LEU A 283 -10.26 -5.83 -0.94
N TYR A 284 -10.24 -6.69 0.05
CA TYR A 284 -11.29 -7.67 0.31
C TYR A 284 -12.11 -7.19 1.50
N LEU A 285 -13.29 -6.66 1.25
CA LEU A 285 -14.22 -6.36 2.32
C LEU A 285 -14.90 -7.66 2.71
N VAL A 286 -14.82 -8.05 3.98
CA VAL A 286 -15.39 -9.32 4.47
C VAL A 286 -16.41 -9.02 5.56
N GLU A 287 -17.64 -9.44 5.33
CA GLU A 287 -18.72 -9.21 6.28
C GLU A 287 -18.51 -10.02 7.56
N ASN A 288 -18.57 -9.32 8.70
CA ASN A 288 -18.23 -9.87 10.01
C ASN A 288 -18.94 -9.09 11.13
N GLN A 289 -19.14 -9.75 12.28
CA GLN A 289 -19.66 -9.15 13.51
C GLN A 289 -18.60 -9.04 14.62
N ASP A 290 -17.34 -9.37 14.33
CA ASP A 290 -16.22 -9.18 15.25
C ASP A 290 -16.04 -7.69 15.58
N GLU A 291 -15.82 -7.39 16.86
CA GLU A 291 -15.57 -6.03 17.36
C GLU A 291 -14.09 -5.64 17.19
N GLN A 292 -13.20 -6.59 16.92
CA GLN A 292 -11.79 -6.33 16.70
C GLN A 292 -11.58 -5.52 15.42
N ARG A 293 -11.17 -4.26 15.58
CA ARG A 293 -10.84 -3.34 14.49
C ARG A 293 -9.37 -3.45 14.09
N LEU A 294 -9.08 -3.13 12.83
CA LEU A 294 -7.72 -3.04 12.31
C LEU A 294 -6.99 -1.81 12.89
N ALA A 295 -6.43 -1.96 14.08
CA ALA A 295 -5.60 -0.96 14.73
C ALA A 295 -4.76 -1.60 15.86
N PHE A 296 -3.57 -1.06 16.08
CA PHE A 296 -2.74 -1.37 17.25
C PHE A 296 -2.11 -0.08 17.81
N THR A 297 -1.64 -0.12 19.03
CA THR A 297 -1.03 1.04 19.69
C THR A 297 0.45 0.77 19.87
N ASN A 298 1.28 1.70 19.41
CA ASN A 298 2.71 1.66 19.65
C ASN A 298 2.96 2.08 21.11
N THR A 299 3.46 1.17 21.94
CA THR A 299 3.68 1.41 23.37
C THR A 299 4.80 2.41 23.66
N TYR A 300 5.71 2.65 22.72
CA TYR A 300 6.81 3.60 22.87
C TYR A 300 6.40 5.05 22.58
N THR A 301 5.44 5.24 21.66
CA THR A 301 4.95 6.58 21.27
C THR A 301 3.56 6.90 21.79
N ASN A 302 2.84 5.89 22.28
CA ASN A 302 1.42 5.94 22.63
C ASN A 302 0.52 6.41 21.48
N VAL A 303 0.97 6.18 20.23
CA VAL A 303 0.21 6.46 19.01
C VAL A 303 -0.53 5.20 18.59
N THR A 304 -1.81 5.34 18.25
CA THR A 304 -2.57 4.28 17.57
C THR A 304 -2.27 4.33 16.08
N HIS A 305 -1.74 3.22 15.56
CA HIS A 305 -1.36 3.05 14.17
C HIS A 305 -2.52 2.48 13.34
N SER A 306 -2.66 2.96 12.11
CA SER A 306 -3.44 2.33 11.04
C SER A 306 -2.76 1.04 10.59
N VAL A 307 -3.54 0.07 10.11
CA VAL A 307 -2.97 -1.13 9.47
C VAL A 307 -2.71 -0.88 7.98
N ILE A 308 -3.45 0.05 7.38
CA ILE A 308 -3.41 0.33 5.93
C ILE A 308 -3.21 1.82 5.72
N ASP A 309 -2.15 2.14 4.98
CA ASP A 309 -1.83 3.50 4.55
C ASP A 309 -2.04 3.65 3.05
N PHE A 310 -2.86 4.62 2.66
CA PHE A 310 -3.10 5.00 1.28
C PHE A 310 -2.10 6.07 0.83
N TYR A 311 -1.52 5.89 -0.36
CA TYR A 311 -0.67 6.92 -0.93
C TYR A 311 -1.51 8.06 -1.51
N SER A 312 -1.18 9.32 -1.17
CA SER A 312 -1.64 10.49 -1.89
C SER A 312 -0.52 11.53 -2.06
N ALA A 313 -0.37 12.03 -3.28
CA ALA A 313 0.51 13.17 -3.55
C ALA A 313 -0.01 14.49 -2.93
N ASN A 314 -1.30 14.55 -2.56
CA ASN A 314 -1.96 15.74 -2.01
C ASN A 314 -2.69 15.37 -0.71
N VAL A 315 -1.94 14.92 0.31
CA VAL A 315 -2.48 14.47 1.60
C VAL A 315 -3.45 15.48 2.21
N GLU A 316 -3.11 16.78 2.19
CA GLU A 316 -3.97 17.82 2.76
C GLU A 316 -5.33 17.92 2.04
N GLU A 317 -5.35 17.90 0.71
CA GLU A 317 -6.58 17.91 -0.09
C GLU A 317 -7.43 16.66 0.23
N MET A 318 -6.80 15.49 0.34
CA MET A 318 -7.49 14.24 0.68
C MET A 318 -8.11 14.30 2.09
N LEU A 319 -7.36 14.78 3.09
CA LEU A 319 -7.86 14.90 4.46
C LEU A 319 -8.99 15.94 4.56
N LEU A 320 -8.92 17.04 3.78
CA LEU A 320 -10.03 17.99 3.70
C LEU A 320 -11.29 17.35 3.10
N GLY A 321 -11.15 16.56 2.02
CA GLY A 321 -12.25 15.81 1.43
C GLY A 321 -12.85 14.76 2.37
N LEU A 322 -12.01 14.07 3.16
CA LEU A 322 -12.50 13.14 4.20
C LEU A 322 -13.30 13.87 5.27
N ARG A 323 -12.81 15.02 5.74
CA ARG A 323 -13.51 15.84 6.75
C ARG A 323 -14.83 16.40 6.23
N SER A 324 -14.88 16.88 4.98
CA SER A 324 -16.13 17.40 4.41
C SER A 324 -17.19 16.32 4.24
N ARG A 325 -16.78 15.05 4.08
CA ARG A 325 -17.66 13.87 4.08
C ARG A 325 -17.93 13.30 5.47
N ASN A 326 -17.58 14.02 6.54
CA ASN A 326 -17.75 13.63 7.94
C ASN A 326 -17.04 12.32 8.33
N ALA A 327 -15.94 11.97 7.65
CA ALA A 327 -15.09 10.88 8.13
C ALA A 327 -14.53 11.22 9.52
N LYS A 328 -14.56 10.25 10.44
CA LYS A 328 -14.04 10.45 11.79
C LYS A 328 -12.51 10.36 11.74
N MET A 329 -11.84 11.48 12.02
CA MET A 329 -10.38 11.53 11.99
C MET A 329 -9.75 10.89 13.24
N ASN A 330 -8.56 10.31 13.09
CA ASN A 330 -7.70 9.85 14.18
C ASN A 330 -6.25 10.34 13.98
N GLY A 331 -5.79 11.23 14.85
CA GLY A 331 -4.48 11.85 14.67
C GLY A 331 -4.41 12.79 13.46
N VAL A 332 -3.21 12.94 12.89
CA VAL A 332 -2.89 13.97 11.87
C VAL A 332 -3.31 13.54 10.46
N SER A 333 -2.98 12.32 10.09
CA SER A 333 -3.19 11.73 8.76
C SER A 333 -4.12 10.52 8.76
N GLY A 334 -4.59 10.11 9.93
CA GLY A 334 -5.42 8.94 10.11
C GLY A 334 -6.91 9.26 10.24
N PHE A 335 -7.74 8.26 9.96
CA PHE A 335 -9.19 8.33 9.99
C PHE A 335 -9.77 6.91 10.15
N PHE A 336 -11.07 6.86 10.42
CA PHE A 336 -11.82 5.62 10.52
C PHE A 336 -12.72 5.42 9.31
N ASP A 337 -12.82 4.17 8.87
CA ASP A 337 -13.92 3.74 8.01
C ASP A 337 -15.24 3.64 8.81
N PRO A 338 -16.40 3.34 8.18
CA PRO A 338 -17.69 3.28 8.86
C PRO A 338 -17.76 2.24 9.99
N ASP A 339 -16.91 1.22 9.94
CA ASP A 339 -16.84 0.15 10.92
C ASP A 339 -15.90 0.51 12.08
N GLY A 340 -14.96 1.44 11.89
CA GLY A 340 -14.00 1.86 12.90
C GLY A 340 -12.62 1.26 12.71
N ASN A 341 -12.32 0.69 11.54
CA ASN A 341 -10.96 0.30 11.16
C ASN A 341 -10.10 1.55 10.99
N SER A 342 -8.86 1.52 11.49
CA SER A 342 -7.96 2.66 11.40
C SER A 342 -7.19 2.63 10.09
N LEU A 343 -7.37 3.68 9.29
CA LEU A 343 -6.74 3.89 7.99
C LEU A 343 -5.94 5.21 8.03
N ALA A 344 -4.94 5.37 7.16
CA ALA A 344 -4.27 6.66 7.01
C ALA A 344 -3.96 7.00 5.56
N VAL A 345 -3.61 8.27 5.33
CA VAL A 345 -3.09 8.75 4.04
C VAL A 345 -1.69 9.32 4.23
N CYS A 346 -0.74 8.93 3.40
CA CYS A 346 0.63 9.44 3.44
C CYS A 346 1.11 9.83 2.03
N SER A 347 2.15 10.66 1.97
CA SER A 347 2.83 11.03 0.71
C SER A 347 4.16 10.29 0.53
N ALA A 348 4.44 9.31 1.39
CA ALA A 348 5.67 8.55 1.33
C ALA A 348 5.71 7.69 0.06
N VAL A 349 6.84 7.76 -0.64
CA VAL A 349 7.11 6.92 -1.80
C VAL A 349 8.24 5.99 -1.44
N HIS A 350 7.94 4.70 -1.33
CA HIS A 350 8.92 3.69 -0.95
C HIS A 350 9.62 3.08 -2.17
N HIS A 351 10.78 2.44 -1.94
CA HIS A 351 11.49 1.72 -2.99
C HIS A 351 10.57 0.67 -3.64
N GLY A 352 10.60 0.57 -4.97
CA GLY A 352 9.72 -0.34 -5.73
C GLY A 352 8.33 0.22 -6.07
N GLN A 353 7.90 1.35 -5.49
CA GLN A 353 6.55 1.88 -5.71
C GLN A 353 6.41 2.85 -6.88
N VAL A 354 7.53 3.37 -7.38
CA VAL A 354 7.60 4.28 -8.53
C VAL A 354 8.81 3.93 -9.40
N LYS A 355 8.77 4.30 -10.67
CA LYS A 355 9.86 4.15 -11.62
C LYS A 355 10.90 5.26 -11.51
#